data_AF-A0A5N5KJN5-F1
#
_entry.id   AF-A0A5N5KJN5-F1
#
_cell.length_a   1.000
_cell.length_b   1.000
_cell.length_c   1.000
_cell.angle_alpha   90.00
_cell.angle_beta   90.00
_cell.angle_gamma   90.00
#
_symmetry.space_group_name_H-M   'P 1'
#
loop_
_entity.id
_entity.type
_entity.pdbx_description
1 polymer ?
#
loop_
_entity_poly.entity_id
_entity_poly.type
_entity_poly.pdbx_seq_one_letter_code
_entity_poly.pdbx_strand_id
1 'polypeptide(L)'
;MASFFSSSSMTGRSSRSSEVVPRCFVPSVFMEEREVQASRISPHPSGSRRSIHGSLGSDDSAVIETKLAMQNLNDRLASYLAKVHSLEKANTELELKIRQFLDSKTSPKARDYSAHFATISDLQNKIYTAIHLKGGVLLSMENSRLAMEDFKVKYENELAMHQTVEGDIAGLKRLLEDLKLSKQDLNLQLEGLKEELAFLKKNHEEEMILARQQMSGQTETLKHEVVTKTENLQTSRTEIKTLKSRLQALEIELHSLLSMKAGLESTLNDTKARYSMRLSAYQTQVMNLEEQLVQLRADLERQSREYQLLLDIKTRLELEIAEYRRLLDGEATTTKTTSTSTSRTKVITVVEEVVDGKVISSSSSSSSYVKK
;
A
#
# COMPACT_ATOMS: atom_id res chain seq x y z
N MET A 1 0.70 -7.31 31.21
CA MET A 1 1.57 -8.48 31.42
C MET A 1 3.01 -7.98 31.54
N ALA A 2 3.68 -8.33 32.64
CA ALA A 2 5.10 -8.09 33.01
C ALA A 2 5.55 -6.61 33.05
N SER A 3 5.61 -5.85 34.17
CA SER A 3 6.30 -6.03 35.46
C SER A 3 7.77 -6.40 35.35
N PHE A 4 8.69 -5.45 35.59
CA PHE A 4 9.83 -5.61 36.50
C PHE A 4 10.33 -4.23 36.96
N PHE A 5 10.01 -3.90 38.20
CA PHE A 5 10.70 -2.95 39.07
C PHE A 5 12.09 -3.49 39.39
N SER A 6 13.11 -2.63 39.53
CA SER A 6 14.21 -2.92 40.42
C SER A 6 14.68 -1.65 41.11
N SER A 7 14.24 -1.51 42.35
CA SER A 7 14.71 -0.57 43.36
C SER A 7 16.12 -0.98 43.83
N SER A 8 16.93 -0.01 44.24
CA SER A 8 18.05 -0.27 45.16
C SER A 8 18.22 0.91 46.10
N SER A 9 17.64 0.73 47.28
CA SER A 9 17.95 1.44 48.52
C SER A 9 19.07 0.70 49.25
N MET A 10 20.07 1.40 49.76
CA MET A 10 20.90 0.95 50.90
C MET A 10 21.15 2.17 51.79
N THR A 11 20.43 2.33 52.91
CA THR A 11 20.73 1.85 54.27
C THR A 11 22.16 2.16 54.73
N GLY A 12 22.27 3.12 55.64
CA GLY A 12 23.47 3.30 56.46
C GLY A 12 23.54 2.29 57.61
N ARG A 13 24.75 2.03 58.10
CA ARG A 13 25.10 1.93 59.53
C ARG A 13 26.61 1.68 59.72
N SER A 14 27.12 2.24 60.82
CA SER A 14 28.26 1.76 61.64
C SER A 14 29.66 2.06 61.09
N SER A 15 30.68 2.46 61.85
CA SER A 15 30.96 2.26 63.28
C SER A 15 31.90 3.33 63.84
N ARG A 16 31.73 3.63 65.13
CA ARG A 16 32.73 4.21 66.03
C ARG A 16 33.95 3.29 66.18
N SER A 17 35.14 3.88 66.31
CA SER A 17 36.31 3.29 66.99
C SER A 17 37.30 4.45 67.22
N SER A 18 37.27 5.10 68.39
CA SER A 18 37.99 4.74 69.63
C SER A 18 39.47 5.09 69.59
N GLU A 19 39.80 6.05 70.46
CA GLU A 19 41.12 6.56 70.82
C GLU A 19 42.18 5.48 70.98
N VAL A 20 43.39 5.75 70.47
CA VAL A 20 44.63 5.20 71.01
C VAL A 20 45.67 6.31 71.03
N VAL A 21 45.90 6.85 72.24
CA VAL A 21 47.02 7.75 72.55
C VAL A 21 48.25 6.88 72.88
N PRO A 22 49.42 7.07 72.25
CA PRO A 22 50.63 6.40 72.71
C PRO A 22 51.25 7.16 73.89
N ARG A 23 51.31 6.49 75.04
CA ARG A 23 52.10 6.90 76.22
C ARG A 23 53.59 6.72 75.93
N CYS A 24 54.38 7.78 76.08
CA CYS A 24 55.84 7.69 76.16
C CYS A 24 56.26 7.22 77.55
N PHE A 25 57.03 6.13 77.58
CA PHE A 25 57.61 5.48 78.75
C PHE A 25 59.03 6.04 79.00
N VAL A 26 59.35 6.35 80.26
CA VAL A 26 60.68 6.80 80.72
C VAL A 26 61.45 5.59 81.25
N PRO A 27 62.73 5.36 80.89
CA PRO A 27 63.53 4.33 81.55
C PRO A 27 64.23 4.89 82.80
N SER A 28 63.94 4.29 83.94
CA SER A 28 64.67 4.41 85.20
C SER A 28 65.78 3.35 85.26
N VAL A 29 66.97 3.81 85.67
CA VAL A 29 68.05 3.16 86.43
C VAL A 29 68.11 1.62 86.41
N PHE A 30 69.19 1.09 85.83
CA PHE A 30 69.64 -0.29 86.02
C PHE A 30 71.00 -0.28 86.75
N MET A 31 71.01 -0.76 88.00
CA MET A 31 72.21 -1.20 88.71
C MET A 31 72.57 -2.60 88.21
N GLU A 32 73.83 -2.81 87.83
CA GLU A 32 74.39 -4.15 87.65
C GLU A 32 75.62 -4.26 88.55
N GLU A 33 75.50 -5.11 89.57
CA GLU A 33 76.57 -5.60 90.42
C GLU A 33 77.48 -6.54 89.61
N ARG A 34 78.81 -6.37 89.73
CA ARG A 34 79.76 -7.48 89.55
C ARG A 34 80.86 -7.45 90.60
N GLU A 35 81.03 -8.61 91.20
CA GLU A 35 82.04 -8.98 92.19
C GLU A 35 83.47 -9.06 91.61
N VAL A 36 84.40 -8.55 92.43
CA VAL A 36 85.65 -9.16 92.92
C VAL A 36 86.67 -9.72 91.91
N GLN A 37 87.83 -9.07 91.86
CA GLN A 37 89.13 -9.76 91.88
C GLN A 37 90.11 -9.06 92.84
N ALA A 38 90.74 -9.88 93.67
CA ALA A 38 91.63 -9.52 94.76
C ALA A 38 93.11 -9.59 94.36
N SER A 39 93.93 -8.74 94.96
CA SER A 39 95.36 -9.01 95.20
C SER A 39 95.86 -8.18 96.39
N ARG A 40 96.11 -8.86 97.52
CA ARG A 40 96.80 -8.38 98.73
C ARG A 40 98.29 -8.70 98.64
N ILE A 41 99.15 -7.82 99.16
CA ILE A 41 100.50 -8.15 99.66
C ILE A 41 100.66 -7.51 101.05
N SER A 42 101.24 -8.27 101.98
CA SER A 42 101.18 -8.17 103.45
C SER A 42 102.27 -7.29 104.12
N PRO A 43 102.12 -6.93 105.41
CA PRO A 43 103.11 -6.20 106.22
C PRO A 43 103.91 -7.10 107.19
N HIS A 44 105.01 -6.59 107.75
CA HIS A 44 105.84 -7.22 108.80
C HIS A 44 106.00 -6.31 110.06
N PRO A 45 106.08 -6.89 111.28
CA PRO A 45 106.51 -6.15 112.48
C PRO A 45 107.61 -6.85 113.33
N SER A 46 108.16 -6.06 114.28
CA SER A 46 108.65 -6.43 115.65
C SER A 46 110.12 -6.83 115.93
N GLY A 47 110.89 -5.84 116.45
CA GLY A 47 111.64 -5.78 117.73
C GLY A 47 112.58 -6.89 118.28
N SER A 48 113.67 -6.49 118.96
CA SER A 48 114.15 -7.15 120.21
C SER A 48 115.18 -6.34 121.03
N ARG A 49 115.16 -6.57 122.35
CA ARG A 49 115.96 -6.00 123.46
C ARG A 49 117.38 -6.57 123.55
N ARG A 50 118.26 -5.88 124.31
CA ARG A 50 119.24 -6.53 125.21
C ARG A 50 119.54 -5.68 126.44
N SER A 51 119.77 -6.34 127.56
CA SER A 51 120.12 -5.77 128.86
C SER A 51 121.04 -6.76 129.60
N ILE A 52 121.66 -6.26 130.68
CA ILE A 52 122.24 -6.97 131.86
C ILE A 52 123.70 -7.43 131.79
N HIS A 53 124.54 -6.85 132.66
CA HIS A 53 125.34 -7.46 133.76
C HIS A 53 126.36 -6.41 134.27
N GLY A 54 126.61 -6.15 135.56
CA GLY A 54 126.28 -6.86 136.80
C GLY A 54 127.56 -7.45 137.44
N SER A 55 127.80 -7.13 138.73
CA SER A 55 128.71 -7.81 139.70
C SER A 55 130.20 -7.38 139.69
N LEU A 56 130.98 -7.38 140.79
CA LEU A 56 130.85 -7.96 142.13
C LEU A 56 131.98 -7.43 143.06
N GLY A 57 131.68 -7.19 144.35
CA GLY A 57 132.52 -7.36 145.58
C GLY A 57 133.93 -6.70 145.69
N SER A 58 134.44 -6.27 146.84
CA SER A 58 134.06 -6.39 148.26
C SER A 58 134.84 -5.35 149.10
N ASP A 59 134.24 -5.01 150.25
CA ASP A 59 134.83 -4.56 151.52
C ASP A 59 135.46 -3.17 151.73
N ASP A 60 134.82 -2.46 152.67
CA ASP A 60 135.37 -1.58 153.72
C ASP A 60 135.67 -0.09 153.42
N SER A 61 134.64 0.70 153.06
CA SER A 61 134.55 2.13 153.42
C SER A 61 133.12 2.71 153.22
N ALA A 62 132.15 2.18 153.96
CA ALA A 62 130.76 2.65 153.94
C ALA A 62 130.62 4.03 154.60
N VAL A 63 130.21 5.06 153.83
CA VAL A 63 129.37 6.25 154.20
C VAL A 63 129.44 7.38 153.14
N ILE A 64 130.40 7.39 152.20
CA ILE A 64 130.54 8.48 151.20
C ILE A 64 129.90 8.15 149.82
N GLU A 65 129.76 6.87 149.47
CA GLU A 65 129.37 6.44 148.11
C GLU A 65 127.86 6.54 147.80
N THR A 66 126.99 6.39 148.82
CA THR A 66 125.53 6.40 148.65
C THR A 66 124.96 7.78 148.32
N LYS A 67 125.64 8.86 148.71
CA LYS A 67 125.23 10.25 148.45
C LYS A 67 125.46 10.65 146.99
N LEU A 68 126.58 10.22 146.40
CA LEU A 68 126.87 10.45 144.98
C LEU A 68 125.93 9.65 144.05
N ALA A 69 125.53 8.44 144.46
CA ALA A 69 124.56 7.64 143.71
C ALA A 69 123.16 8.27 143.67
N MET A 70 122.68 8.82 144.80
CA MET A 70 121.40 9.56 144.87
C MET A 70 121.41 10.85 144.06
N GLN A 71 122.56 11.53 143.98
CA GLN A 71 122.70 12.76 143.19
C GLN A 71 122.65 12.48 141.68
N ASN A 72 123.32 11.42 141.21
CA ASN A 72 123.25 10.98 139.81
C ASN A 72 121.82 10.57 139.39
N LEU A 73 121.09 9.91 140.29
CA LEU A 73 119.70 9.54 140.03
C LEU A 73 118.78 10.78 139.93
N ASN A 74 119.00 11.78 140.78
CA ASN A 74 118.27 13.05 140.74
C ASN A 74 118.58 13.86 139.47
N ASP A 75 119.85 13.92 139.04
CA ASP A 75 120.22 14.60 137.78
C ASP A 75 119.60 13.89 136.56
N ARG A 76 119.52 12.55 136.62
CA ARG A 76 118.85 11.76 135.58
C ARG A 76 117.33 11.97 135.59
N LEU A 77 116.69 12.10 136.75
CA LEU A 77 115.27 12.47 136.87
C LEU A 77 114.99 13.88 136.33
N ALA A 78 115.86 14.86 136.62
CA ALA A 78 115.75 16.21 136.07
C ALA A 78 115.89 16.20 134.54
N SER A 79 116.83 15.41 134.01
CA SER A 79 116.97 15.15 132.57
C SER A 79 115.70 14.54 131.96
N TYR A 80 115.06 13.57 132.63
CA TYR A 80 113.81 12.99 132.14
C TYR A 80 112.66 13.99 132.18
N LEU A 81 112.51 14.79 133.24
CA LEU A 81 111.48 15.83 133.33
C LEU A 81 111.67 16.91 132.26
N ALA A 82 112.90 17.35 132.00
CA ALA A 82 113.19 18.28 130.91
C ALA A 82 112.83 17.68 129.53
N LYS A 83 113.08 16.38 129.32
CA LYS A 83 112.69 15.68 128.10
C LYS A 83 111.17 15.56 127.95
N VAL A 84 110.46 15.29 129.04
CA VAL A 84 108.98 15.25 129.06
C VAL A 84 108.41 16.61 128.69
N HIS A 85 108.88 17.71 129.29
CA HIS A 85 108.42 19.05 128.92
C HIS A 85 108.74 19.43 127.47
N SER A 86 109.91 19.02 126.96
CA SER A 86 110.23 19.20 125.54
C SER A 86 109.31 18.39 124.62
N LEU A 87 108.94 17.17 125.03
CA LEU A 87 108.01 16.32 124.27
C LEU A 87 106.57 16.86 124.35
N GLU A 88 106.11 17.33 125.51
CA GLU A 88 104.80 17.98 125.67
C GLU A 88 104.70 19.24 124.79
N LYS A 89 105.75 20.05 124.74
CA LYS A 89 105.80 21.23 123.85
C LYS A 89 105.77 20.84 122.38
N ALA A 90 106.52 19.81 121.97
CA ALA A 90 106.47 19.30 120.61
C ALA A 90 105.11 18.67 120.27
N ASN A 91 104.45 18.03 121.25
CA ASN A 91 103.15 17.40 121.07
C ASN A 91 102.04 18.45 120.90
N THR A 92 102.06 19.52 121.70
CA THR A 92 101.12 20.64 121.52
C THR A 92 101.31 21.32 120.16
N GLU A 93 102.54 21.44 119.68
CA GLU A 93 102.85 21.99 118.36
C GLU A 93 102.40 21.07 117.21
N LEU A 94 102.49 19.75 117.37
CA LEU A 94 101.95 18.75 116.43
C LEU A 94 100.42 18.76 116.41
N GLU A 95 99.75 18.82 117.55
CA GLU A 95 98.29 18.93 117.63
C GLU A 95 97.77 20.18 116.90
N LEU A 96 98.49 21.30 117.03
CA LEU A 96 98.15 22.54 116.34
C LEU A 96 98.29 22.39 114.81
N LYS A 97 99.36 21.72 114.34
CA LYS A 97 99.54 21.40 112.91
C LYS A 97 98.47 20.45 112.37
N ILE A 98 98.05 19.45 113.15
CA ILE A 98 96.96 18.54 112.76
C ILE A 98 95.65 19.30 112.60
N ARG A 99 95.33 20.21 113.53
CA ARG A 99 94.13 21.05 113.43
C ARG A 99 94.15 21.95 112.20
N GLN A 100 95.26 22.65 111.95
CA GLN A 100 95.40 23.49 110.74
C GLN A 100 95.32 22.67 109.45
N PHE A 101 95.90 21.47 109.42
CA PHE A 101 95.80 20.59 108.26
C PHE A 101 94.36 20.11 108.04
N LEU A 102 93.64 19.75 109.10
CA LEU A 102 92.22 19.40 109.00
C LEU A 102 91.41 20.60 108.54
N ASP A 103 91.58 21.79 109.10
CA ASP A 103 90.85 22.99 108.69
C ASP A 103 91.11 23.37 107.21
N SER A 104 92.36 23.22 106.74
CA SER A 104 92.70 23.46 105.32
C SER A 104 92.16 22.39 104.36
N LYS A 105 91.79 21.20 104.86
CA LYS A 105 91.24 20.08 104.09
C LYS A 105 89.73 19.93 104.26
N THR A 106 89.15 20.43 105.36
CA THR A 106 87.71 20.50 105.58
C THR A 106 87.17 21.63 104.71
N SER A 107 86.84 21.22 103.49
CA SER A 107 86.15 21.97 102.44
C SER A 107 87.06 22.64 101.40
N PRO A 108 87.39 21.96 100.29
CA PRO A 108 87.50 22.69 99.04
C PRO A 108 86.14 23.36 98.80
N LYS A 109 86.13 24.70 98.64
CA LYS A 109 84.98 25.52 98.24
C LYS A 109 84.01 24.72 97.38
N ALA A 110 82.73 24.65 97.78
CA ALA A 110 81.66 24.12 96.95
C ALA A 110 81.87 24.66 95.52
N ARG A 111 82.19 23.78 94.57
CA ARG A 111 82.30 24.19 93.17
C ARG A 111 80.91 24.65 92.77
N ASP A 112 80.76 25.92 92.40
CA ASP A 112 79.46 26.50 92.08
C ASP A 112 78.91 25.91 90.76
N TYR A 113 78.16 24.80 90.88
CA TYR A 113 77.49 24.17 89.73
C TYR A 113 76.26 24.94 89.24
N SER A 114 75.90 26.04 89.90
CA SER A 114 74.73 26.87 89.56
C SER A 114 74.73 27.32 88.10
N ALA A 115 75.90 27.64 87.53
CA ALA A 115 76.02 28.02 86.12
C ALA A 115 75.65 26.86 85.17
N HIS A 116 76.02 25.62 85.51
CA HIS A 116 75.66 24.44 84.73
C HIS A 116 74.16 24.09 84.85
N PHE A 117 73.57 24.28 86.03
CA PHE A 117 72.12 24.08 86.20
C PHE A 117 71.31 25.13 85.42
N ALA A 118 71.76 26.38 85.37
CA ALA A 118 71.12 27.41 84.55
C ALA A 118 71.17 27.05 83.06
N THR A 119 72.33 26.60 82.54
CA THR A 119 72.42 26.19 81.12
C THR A 119 71.59 24.94 80.81
N ILE A 120 71.51 23.96 81.73
CA ILE A 120 70.63 22.79 81.59
C ILE A 120 69.16 23.23 81.54
N SER A 121 68.74 24.13 82.44
CA SER A 121 67.37 24.66 82.45
C SER A 121 67.04 25.40 81.15
N ASP A 122 67.96 26.21 80.63
CA ASP A 122 67.78 26.91 79.36
C ASP A 122 67.67 25.94 78.18
N LEU A 123 68.49 24.89 78.16
CA LEU A 123 68.41 23.84 77.14
C LEU A 123 67.10 23.05 77.24
N GLN A 124 66.64 22.72 78.45
CA GLN A 124 65.35 22.07 78.68
C GLN A 124 64.21 22.96 78.15
N ASN A 125 64.22 24.26 78.47
CA ASN A 125 63.23 25.20 77.95
C ASN A 125 63.26 25.29 76.42
N LYS A 126 64.45 25.34 75.80
CA LYS A 126 64.59 25.31 74.33
C LYS A 126 64.07 24.02 73.71
N ILE A 127 64.28 22.88 74.36
CA ILE A 127 63.76 21.59 73.91
C ILE A 127 62.22 21.60 73.99
N TYR A 128 61.65 22.08 75.10
CA TYR A 128 60.19 22.18 75.25
C TYR A 128 59.57 23.11 74.21
N THR A 129 60.14 24.30 73.99
CA THR A 129 59.63 25.22 72.96
C THR A 129 59.76 24.62 71.57
N ALA A 130 60.86 23.93 71.25
CA ALA A 130 61.04 23.24 69.98
C ALA A 130 60.01 22.09 69.80
N ILE A 131 59.71 21.32 70.85
CA ILE A 131 58.68 20.26 70.80
C ILE A 131 57.30 20.86 70.54
N HIS A 132 56.94 21.95 71.23
CA HIS A 132 55.66 22.62 71.03
C HIS A 132 55.54 23.23 69.62
N LEU A 133 56.59 23.91 69.14
CA LEU A 133 56.63 24.46 67.78
C LEU A 133 56.52 23.36 66.72
N LYS A 134 57.24 22.25 66.90
CA LYS A 134 57.14 21.07 66.03
C LYS A 134 55.70 20.54 65.99
N GLY A 135 55.05 20.43 67.14
CA GLY A 135 53.65 20.00 67.22
C GLY A 135 52.70 20.94 66.46
N GLY A 136 52.85 22.25 66.63
CA GLY A 136 52.03 23.25 65.92
C GLY A 136 52.21 23.20 64.40
N VAL A 137 53.45 23.09 63.92
CA VAL A 137 53.75 22.95 62.49
C VAL A 137 53.17 21.65 61.93
N LEU A 138 53.28 20.53 62.66
CA LEU A 138 52.76 19.24 62.23
C LEU A 138 51.23 19.25 62.12
N LEU A 139 50.53 19.85 63.08
CA LEU A 139 49.07 20.03 63.00
C LEU A 139 48.67 20.93 61.83
N SER A 140 49.41 22.02 61.58
CA SER A 140 49.14 22.88 60.43
C SER A 140 49.34 22.12 59.11
N MET A 141 50.39 21.30 59.01
CA MET A 141 50.66 20.46 57.85
C MET A 141 49.56 19.43 57.65
N GLU A 142 49.12 18.76 58.71
CA GLU A 142 48.02 17.79 58.65
C GLU A 142 46.71 18.46 58.24
N ASN A 143 46.39 19.63 58.78
CA ASN A 143 45.19 20.39 58.39
C ASN A 143 45.24 20.81 56.91
N SER A 144 46.37 21.34 56.43
CA SER A 144 46.54 21.67 55.01
C SER A 144 46.45 20.43 54.10
N ARG A 145 46.97 19.28 54.55
CA ARG A 145 46.86 18.01 53.82
C ARG A 145 45.41 17.53 53.74
N LEU A 146 44.68 17.55 54.86
CA LEU A 146 43.26 17.18 54.89
C LEU A 146 42.43 18.11 54.00
N ALA A 147 42.67 19.42 54.05
CA ALA A 147 41.98 20.37 53.17
C ALA A 147 42.27 20.11 51.69
N MET A 148 43.52 19.77 51.34
CA MET A 148 43.89 19.35 49.98
C MET A 148 43.13 18.09 49.55
N GLU A 149 43.06 17.08 50.40
CA GLU A 149 42.34 15.82 50.13
C GLU A 149 40.83 16.08 49.95
N ASP A 150 40.22 16.93 50.78
CA ASP A 150 38.83 17.35 50.63
C ASP A 150 38.56 18.04 49.29
N PHE A 151 39.45 18.95 48.84
CA PHE A 151 39.32 19.59 47.54
C PHE A 151 39.53 18.61 46.39
N LYS A 152 40.44 17.65 46.53
CA LYS A 152 40.65 16.60 45.54
C LYS A 152 39.38 15.77 45.34
N VAL A 153 38.75 15.30 46.42
CA VAL A 153 37.49 14.53 46.34
C VAL A 153 36.37 15.36 45.72
N LYS A 154 36.27 16.65 46.06
CA LYS A 154 35.29 17.56 45.43
C LYS A 154 35.53 17.71 43.92
N TYR A 155 36.77 17.85 43.50
CA TYR A 155 37.13 17.92 42.08
C TYR A 155 36.80 16.62 41.34
N GLU A 156 37.11 15.46 41.92
CA GLU A 156 36.80 14.15 41.33
C GLU A 156 35.29 13.95 41.18
N ASN A 157 34.49 14.36 42.18
CA ASN A 157 33.03 14.31 42.10
C ASN A 157 32.49 15.24 41.01
N GLU A 158 32.97 16.48 40.93
CA GLU A 158 32.54 17.44 39.89
C GLU A 158 32.92 16.94 38.49
N LEU A 159 34.13 16.38 38.34
CA LEU A 159 34.58 15.78 37.08
C LEU A 159 33.68 14.61 36.65
N ALA A 160 33.29 13.74 37.58
CA ALA A 160 32.39 12.63 37.28
C ALA A 160 30.99 13.12 36.84
N MET A 161 30.47 14.17 37.49
CA MET A 161 29.21 14.80 37.10
C MET A 161 29.32 15.44 35.70
N HIS A 162 30.41 16.15 35.43
CA HIS A 162 30.68 16.72 34.10
C HIS A 162 30.72 15.65 33.01
N GLN A 163 31.44 14.55 33.22
CA GLN A 163 31.52 13.45 32.25
C GLN A 163 30.14 12.83 31.97
N THR A 164 29.29 12.72 33.00
CA THR A 164 27.92 12.22 32.84
C THR A 164 27.08 13.17 31.97
N VAL A 165 27.12 14.47 32.26
CA VAL A 165 26.40 15.49 31.49
C VAL A 165 26.92 15.59 30.05
N GLU A 166 28.23 15.51 29.84
CA GLU A 166 28.82 15.47 28.49
C GLU A 166 28.34 14.24 27.70
N GLY A 167 28.24 13.09 28.37
CA GLY A 167 27.65 11.87 27.81
C GLY A 167 26.20 12.06 27.39
N ASP A 168 25.37 12.65 28.27
CA ASP A 168 23.97 12.95 27.96
C ASP A 168 23.83 13.94 26.79
N ILE A 169 24.64 15.00 26.75
CA ILE A 169 24.66 15.97 25.64
C ILE A 169 25.03 15.27 24.33
N ALA A 170 26.03 14.40 24.33
CA ALA A 170 26.41 13.63 23.14
C ALA A 170 25.27 12.70 22.69
N GLY A 171 24.60 12.02 23.63
CA GLY A 171 23.44 11.18 23.36
C GLY A 171 22.27 11.96 22.76
N LEU A 172 21.94 13.12 23.34
CA LEU A 172 20.89 14.01 22.84
C LEU A 172 21.19 14.54 21.43
N LYS A 173 22.46 14.89 21.13
CA LYS A 173 22.88 15.29 19.79
C LYS A 173 22.68 14.17 18.76
N ARG A 174 22.98 12.91 19.13
CA ARG A 174 22.75 11.75 18.27
C ARG A 174 21.26 11.53 18.00
N LEU A 175 20.43 11.57 19.04
CA LEU A 175 18.97 11.44 18.92
C LEU A 175 18.37 12.55 18.04
N LEU A 176 18.89 13.78 18.15
CA LEU A 176 18.45 14.89 17.29
C LEU A 176 18.76 14.61 15.82
N GLU A 177 19.95 14.11 15.50
CA GLU A 177 20.30 13.77 14.11
C GLU A 177 19.48 12.59 13.59
N ASP A 178 19.27 11.55 14.41
CA ASP A 178 18.40 10.41 14.06
C ASP A 178 16.96 10.87 13.76
N LEU A 179 16.39 11.76 14.60
CA LEU A 179 15.07 12.35 14.38
C LEU A 179 15.02 13.24 13.13
N LYS A 180 16.09 13.97 12.84
CA LYS A 180 16.18 14.83 11.66
C LYS A 180 16.24 14.00 10.37
N LEU A 181 16.98 12.89 10.37
CA LEU A 181 17.01 11.95 9.25
C LEU A 181 15.64 11.28 9.06
N SER A 182 15.00 10.82 10.14
CA SER A 182 13.64 10.25 10.07
C SER A 182 12.61 11.27 9.54
N LYS A 183 12.70 12.54 9.96
CA LYS A 183 11.88 13.62 9.42
C LYS A 183 12.11 13.83 7.93
N GLN A 184 13.37 13.78 7.47
CA GLN A 184 13.70 13.92 6.04
C GLN A 184 13.15 12.75 5.22
N ASP A 185 13.29 11.52 5.71
CA ASP A 185 12.74 10.31 5.07
C ASP A 185 11.20 10.40 4.94
N LEU A 186 10.51 10.76 6.02
CA LEU A 186 9.06 10.96 6.00
C LEU A 186 8.62 12.08 5.04
N ASN A 187 9.40 13.17 4.95
CA ASN A 187 9.12 14.23 3.98
C ASN A 187 9.30 13.76 2.54
N LEU A 188 10.31 12.94 2.25
CA LEU A 188 10.51 12.36 0.92
C LEU A 188 9.37 11.40 0.54
N GLN A 189 8.93 10.55 1.47
CA GLN A 189 7.77 9.68 1.26
C GLN A 189 6.50 10.48 0.99
N LEU A 190 6.28 11.56 1.76
CA LEU A 190 5.13 12.44 1.60
C LEU A 190 5.15 13.14 0.23
N GLU A 191 6.31 13.61 -0.22
CA GLU A 191 6.44 14.23 -1.53
C GLU A 191 6.24 13.23 -2.67
N GLY A 192 6.78 12.01 -2.56
CA GLY A 192 6.52 10.93 -3.52
C GLY A 192 5.02 10.60 -3.64
N LEU A 193 4.31 10.48 -2.52
CA LEU A 193 2.85 10.25 -2.52
C LEU A 193 2.06 11.42 -3.13
N LYS A 194 2.51 12.67 -2.95
CA LYS A 194 1.89 13.82 -3.62
C LYS A 194 2.09 13.77 -5.12
N GLU A 195 3.29 13.43 -5.58
CA GLU A 195 3.60 13.28 -7.01
C GLU A 195 2.76 12.16 -7.64
N GLU A 196 2.66 11.01 -6.99
CA GLU A 196 1.80 9.90 -7.43
C GLU A 196 0.34 10.32 -7.52
N LEU A 197 -0.17 11.02 -6.50
CA LEU A 197 -1.55 11.52 -6.49
C LEU A 197 -1.79 12.55 -7.60
N ALA A 198 -0.85 13.46 -7.82
CA ALA A 198 -0.92 14.44 -8.91
C ALA A 198 -0.91 13.74 -10.28
N PHE A 199 -0.06 12.72 -10.44
CA PHE A 199 0.00 11.90 -11.64
C PHE A 199 -1.32 11.16 -11.89
N LEU A 200 -1.86 10.47 -10.89
CA LEU A 200 -3.15 9.76 -10.99
C LEU A 200 -4.31 10.71 -11.33
N LYS A 201 -4.35 11.89 -10.70
CA LYS A 201 -5.38 12.90 -11.00
C LYS A 201 -5.30 13.38 -12.45
N LYS A 202 -4.09 13.68 -12.92
CA LYS A 202 -3.87 14.12 -14.31
C LYS A 202 -4.25 13.02 -15.30
N ASN A 203 -3.83 11.78 -15.06
CA ASN A 203 -4.19 10.65 -15.92
C ASN A 203 -5.71 10.44 -15.97
N HIS A 204 -6.38 10.49 -14.81
CA HIS A 204 -7.84 10.38 -14.77
C HIS A 204 -8.54 11.53 -15.52
N GLU A 205 -8.03 12.76 -15.42
CA GLU A 205 -8.56 13.90 -16.17
C GLU A 205 -8.42 13.70 -17.69
N GLU A 206 -7.25 13.24 -18.14
CA GLU A 206 -6.98 12.91 -19.55
C GLU A 206 -7.92 11.77 -20.05
N GLU A 207 -8.05 10.68 -19.30
CA GLU A 207 -8.96 9.56 -19.62
C GLU A 207 -10.42 10.02 -19.69
N MET A 208 -10.86 10.88 -18.76
CA MET A 208 -12.23 11.41 -18.76
C MET A 208 -12.50 12.32 -19.96
N ILE A 209 -11.51 13.10 -20.40
CA ILE A 209 -11.62 13.92 -21.61
C ILE A 209 -11.74 13.01 -22.84
N LEU A 210 -10.89 11.99 -22.97
CA LEU A 210 -10.93 11.04 -24.07
C LEU A 210 -12.27 10.29 -24.12
N ALA A 211 -12.76 9.82 -22.98
CA ALA A 211 -14.06 9.15 -22.89
C ALA A 211 -15.21 10.08 -23.31
N ARG A 212 -15.20 11.36 -22.88
CA ARG A 212 -16.20 12.35 -23.30
C ARG A 212 -16.13 12.63 -24.80
N GLN A 213 -14.94 12.74 -25.37
CA GLN A 213 -14.75 12.94 -26.81
C GLN A 213 -15.26 11.74 -27.60
N GLN A 214 -14.94 10.52 -27.17
CA GLN A 214 -15.44 9.29 -27.78
C GLN A 214 -16.97 9.21 -27.73
N MET A 215 -17.59 9.49 -26.57
CA MET A 215 -19.04 9.49 -26.43
C MET A 215 -19.73 10.57 -27.29
N SER A 216 -19.12 11.75 -27.39
CA SER A 216 -19.59 12.82 -28.28
C SER A 216 -19.54 12.38 -29.74
N GLY A 217 -18.41 11.83 -30.18
CA GLY A 217 -18.25 11.29 -31.54
C GLY A 217 -19.28 10.21 -31.86
N GLN A 218 -19.48 9.24 -30.95
CA GLN A 218 -20.51 8.21 -31.11
C GLN A 218 -21.92 8.81 -31.20
N THR A 219 -22.24 9.80 -30.35
CA THR A 219 -23.55 10.47 -30.36
C THR A 219 -23.80 11.18 -31.70
N GLU A 220 -22.80 11.89 -32.23
CA GLU A 220 -22.92 12.54 -33.54
C GLU A 220 -23.06 11.53 -34.69
N THR A 221 -22.32 10.40 -34.65
CA THR A 221 -22.50 9.33 -35.65
C THR A 221 -23.90 8.72 -35.61
N LEU A 222 -24.43 8.44 -34.40
CA LEU A 222 -25.78 7.90 -34.22
C LEU A 222 -26.85 8.90 -34.66
N LYS A 223 -26.67 10.19 -34.37
CA LYS A 223 -27.57 11.25 -34.86
C LYS A 223 -27.62 11.25 -36.39
N HIS A 224 -26.46 11.22 -37.06
CA HIS A 224 -26.39 11.18 -38.52
C HIS A 224 -27.04 9.89 -39.08
N GLU A 225 -26.82 8.74 -38.44
CA GLU A 225 -27.44 7.48 -38.83
C GLU A 225 -28.98 7.51 -38.67
N VAL A 226 -29.50 8.10 -37.58
CA VAL A 226 -30.94 8.27 -37.38
C VAL A 226 -31.54 9.20 -38.44
N VAL A 227 -30.87 10.31 -38.77
CA VAL A 227 -31.31 11.24 -39.81
C VAL A 227 -31.38 10.53 -41.16
N THR A 228 -30.29 9.89 -41.59
CA THR A 228 -30.24 9.16 -42.88
C THR A 228 -31.27 8.03 -42.96
N LYS A 229 -31.46 7.24 -41.90
CA LYS A 229 -32.52 6.23 -41.84
C LYS A 229 -33.92 6.85 -41.93
N THR A 230 -34.13 8.00 -41.30
CA THR A 230 -35.41 8.72 -41.37
C THR A 230 -35.67 9.25 -42.77
N GLU A 231 -34.66 9.82 -43.44
CA GLU A 231 -34.75 10.26 -44.83
C GLU A 231 -35.07 9.11 -45.77
N ASN A 232 -34.35 7.98 -45.65
CA ASN A 232 -34.61 6.77 -46.44
C ASN A 232 -36.02 6.20 -46.21
N LEU A 233 -36.53 6.26 -44.97
CA LEU A 233 -37.91 5.86 -44.68
C LEU A 233 -38.92 6.82 -45.30
N GLN A 234 -38.64 8.13 -45.30
CA GLN A 234 -39.52 9.12 -45.93
C GLN A 234 -39.56 8.95 -47.45
N THR A 235 -38.41 8.73 -48.11
CA THR A 235 -38.36 8.45 -49.55
C THR A 235 -39.09 7.15 -49.89
N SER A 236 -38.85 6.08 -49.15
CA SER A 236 -39.58 4.82 -49.33
C SER A 236 -41.11 5.01 -49.13
N ARG A 237 -41.52 5.82 -48.15
CA ARG A 237 -42.93 6.13 -47.89
C ARG A 237 -43.56 6.93 -49.02
N THR A 238 -42.86 7.91 -49.61
CA THR A 238 -43.37 8.67 -50.75
C THR A 238 -43.45 7.80 -52.00
N GLU A 239 -42.48 6.92 -52.24
CA GLU A 239 -42.52 5.93 -53.32
C GLU A 239 -43.71 4.97 -53.18
N ILE A 240 -43.94 4.42 -51.99
CA ILE A 240 -45.13 3.57 -51.74
C ILE A 240 -46.41 4.36 -52.03
N LYS A 241 -46.48 5.63 -51.63
CA LYS A 241 -47.66 6.47 -51.89
C LYS A 241 -47.87 6.71 -53.38
N THR A 242 -46.83 7.03 -54.14
CA THR A 242 -46.93 7.25 -55.60
C THR A 242 -47.29 5.95 -56.34
N LEU A 243 -46.67 4.83 -55.96
CA LEU A 243 -47.02 3.51 -56.51
C LEU A 243 -48.48 3.15 -56.23
N LYS A 244 -48.97 3.41 -55.01
CA LYS A 244 -50.38 3.18 -54.66
C LYS A 244 -51.33 4.05 -55.49
N SER A 245 -51.04 5.34 -55.67
CA SER A 245 -51.83 6.22 -56.55
C SER A 245 -51.81 5.74 -58.00
N ARG A 246 -50.66 5.27 -58.51
CA ARG A 246 -50.54 4.72 -59.88
C ARG A 246 -51.34 3.43 -60.04
N LEU A 247 -51.30 2.55 -59.05
CA LEU A 247 -52.09 1.32 -59.04
C LEU A 247 -53.58 1.64 -59.10
N GLN A 248 -54.06 2.57 -58.27
CA GLN A 248 -55.46 3.01 -58.30
C GLN A 248 -55.88 3.60 -59.66
N ALA A 249 -55.01 4.40 -60.30
CA ALA A 249 -55.27 4.93 -61.64
C ALA A 249 -55.43 3.82 -62.69
N LEU A 250 -54.56 2.81 -62.64
CA LEU A 250 -54.63 1.63 -63.53
C LEU A 250 -55.88 0.78 -63.26
N GLU A 251 -56.29 0.61 -62.00
CA GLU A 251 -57.53 -0.10 -61.66
C GLU A 251 -58.77 0.61 -62.23
N ILE A 252 -58.80 1.95 -62.17
CA ILE A 252 -59.88 2.75 -62.76
C ILE A 252 -59.89 2.61 -64.29
N GLU A 253 -58.72 2.67 -64.93
CA GLU A 253 -58.59 2.47 -66.37
C GLU A 253 -59.09 1.08 -66.79
N LEU A 254 -58.68 0.04 -66.07
CA LEU A 254 -59.15 -1.32 -66.28
C LEU A 254 -60.67 -1.42 -66.16
N HIS A 255 -61.27 -0.80 -65.12
CA HIS A 255 -62.72 -0.81 -64.93
C HIS A 255 -63.47 -0.08 -66.05
N SER A 256 -62.91 1.03 -66.54
CA SER A 256 -63.44 1.76 -67.70
C SER A 256 -63.38 0.90 -68.97
N LEU A 257 -62.25 0.22 -69.23
CA LEU A 257 -62.10 -0.68 -70.38
C LEU A 257 -63.07 -1.86 -70.32
N LEU A 258 -63.30 -2.44 -69.14
CA LEU A 258 -64.30 -3.50 -68.96
C LEU A 258 -65.72 -2.99 -69.24
N SER A 259 -66.07 -1.78 -68.80
CA SER A 259 -67.36 -1.16 -69.10
C SER A 259 -67.52 -0.89 -70.60
N MET A 260 -66.46 -0.42 -71.26
CA MET A 260 -66.45 -0.23 -72.71
C MET A 260 -66.59 -1.55 -73.47
N LYS A 261 -65.88 -2.60 -73.05
CA LYS A 261 -66.03 -3.95 -73.59
C LYS A 261 -67.48 -4.44 -73.48
N ALA A 262 -68.09 -4.32 -72.30
CA ALA A 262 -69.47 -4.73 -72.08
C ALA A 262 -70.44 -3.95 -72.98
N GLY A 263 -70.24 -2.64 -73.16
CA GLY A 263 -71.01 -1.82 -74.09
C GLY A 263 -70.89 -2.28 -75.54
N LEU A 264 -69.67 -2.55 -76.01
CA LEU A 264 -69.42 -3.07 -77.36
C LEU A 264 -70.07 -4.45 -77.56
N GLU A 265 -69.95 -5.35 -76.60
CA GLU A 265 -70.61 -6.67 -76.62
C GLU A 265 -72.14 -6.54 -76.69
N SER A 266 -72.74 -5.57 -75.98
CA SER A 266 -74.18 -5.29 -76.07
C SER A 266 -74.59 -4.83 -77.48
N THR A 267 -73.85 -3.89 -78.09
CA THR A 267 -74.16 -3.43 -79.46
C THR A 267 -73.99 -4.54 -80.50
N LEU A 268 -73.01 -5.42 -80.31
CA LEU A 268 -72.83 -6.60 -81.16
C LEU A 268 -74.01 -7.57 -81.01
N ASN A 269 -74.52 -7.77 -79.80
CA ASN A 269 -75.70 -8.60 -79.57
C ASN A 269 -76.98 -7.97 -80.15
N ASP A 270 -77.17 -6.65 -80.02
CA ASP A 270 -78.29 -5.93 -80.63
C ASP A 270 -78.30 -6.04 -82.16
N THR A 271 -77.13 -5.95 -82.79
CA THR A 271 -77.02 -6.10 -84.24
C THR A 271 -77.30 -7.54 -84.65
N LYS A 272 -76.73 -8.54 -83.96
CA LYS A 272 -77.06 -9.97 -84.17
C LYS A 272 -78.57 -10.23 -84.04
N ALA A 273 -79.21 -9.69 -83.00
CA ALA A 273 -80.65 -9.82 -82.78
C ALA A 273 -81.46 -9.17 -83.92
N ARG A 274 -81.10 -7.96 -84.35
CA ARG A 274 -81.73 -7.29 -85.51
C ARG A 274 -81.64 -8.11 -86.79
N TYR A 275 -80.47 -8.68 -87.09
CA TYR A 275 -80.30 -9.54 -88.26
C TYR A 275 -81.07 -10.85 -88.14
N SER A 276 -81.11 -11.46 -86.95
CA SER A 276 -81.92 -12.66 -86.69
C SER A 276 -83.42 -12.39 -86.91
N MET A 277 -83.92 -11.23 -86.50
CA MET A 277 -85.32 -10.84 -86.75
C MET A 277 -85.60 -10.63 -88.25
N ARG A 278 -84.70 -9.95 -88.97
CA ARG A 278 -84.84 -9.79 -90.44
C ARG A 278 -84.84 -11.15 -91.15
N LEU A 279 -83.96 -12.06 -90.74
CA LEU A 279 -83.89 -13.41 -91.29
C LEU A 279 -85.20 -14.17 -91.01
N SER A 280 -85.73 -14.10 -89.79
CA SER A 280 -87.03 -14.69 -89.44
C SER A 280 -88.16 -14.10 -90.29
N ALA A 281 -88.15 -12.78 -90.54
CA ALA A 281 -89.16 -12.13 -91.38
C ALA A 281 -89.09 -12.60 -92.84
N TYR A 282 -87.88 -12.75 -93.40
CA TYR A 282 -87.68 -13.37 -94.71
C TYR A 282 -88.16 -14.82 -94.72
N GLN A 283 -87.90 -15.59 -93.66
CA GLN A 283 -88.38 -16.96 -93.55
C GLN A 283 -89.91 -17.04 -93.58
N THR A 284 -90.62 -16.14 -92.87
CA THR A 284 -92.08 -16.04 -92.93
C THR A 284 -92.57 -15.68 -94.34
N GLN A 285 -91.88 -14.77 -95.04
CA GLN A 285 -92.23 -14.44 -96.43
C GLN A 285 -92.08 -15.63 -97.37
N VAL A 286 -91.01 -16.41 -97.21
CA VAL A 286 -90.80 -17.66 -97.96
C VAL A 286 -91.92 -18.65 -97.64
N MET A 287 -92.24 -18.87 -96.37
CA MET A 287 -93.35 -19.75 -95.97
C MET A 287 -94.67 -19.34 -96.63
N ASN A 288 -95.01 -18.05 -96.65
CA ASN A 288 -96.22 -17.55 -97.29
C ASN A 288 -96.21 -17.77 -98.82
N LEU A 289 -95.07 -17.60 -99.48
CA LEU A 289 -94.92 -17.86 -100.92
C LEU A 289 -94.98 -19.35 -101.24
N GLU A 290 -94.41 -20.20 -100.39
CA GLU A 290 -94.52 -21.66 -100.50
C GLU A 290 -95.98 -22.10 -100.33
N GLU A 291 -96.71 -21.52 -99.39
CA GLU A 291 -98.14 -21.78 -99.19
C GLU A 291 -98.96 -21.35 -100.42
N GLN A 292 -98.70 -20.16 -100.98
CA GLN A 292 -99.32 -19.73 -102.24
C GLN A 292 -99.05 -20.71 -103.39
N LEU A 293 -97.82 -21.23 -103.51
CA LEU A 293 -97.45 -22.24 -104.50
C LEU A 293 -98.20 -23.57 -104.30
N VAL A 294 -98.35 -24.02 -103.06
CA VAL A 294 -99.12 -25.23 -102.72
C VAL A 294 -100.59 -25.03 -103.06
N GLN A 295 -101.17 -23.87 -102.76
CA GLN A 295 -102.55 -23.56 -103.06
C GLN A 295 -102.80 -23.52 -104.58
N LEU A 296 -101.91 -22.90 -105.36
CA LEU A 296 -101.94 -22.93 -106.83
C LEU A 296 -101.81 -24.34 -107.41
N ARG A 297 -100.96 -25.20 -106.81
CA ARG A 297 -100.87 -26.61 -107.21
C ARG A 297 -102.16 -27.36 -106.93
N ALA A 298 -102.77 -27.15 -105.76
CA ALA A 298 -104.05 -27.76 -105.41
C ALA A 298 -105.19 -27.31 -106.34
N ASP A 299 -105.21 -26.03 -106.72
CA ASP A 299 -106.16 -25.49 -107.70
C ASP A 299 -105.93 -26.08 -109.11
N LEU A 300 -104.67 -26.23 -109.54
CA LEU A 300 -104.32 -26.92 -110.79
C LEU A 300 -104.75 -28.38 -110.78
N GLU A 301 -104.53 -29.10 -109.68
CA GLU A 301 -104.99 -30.49 -109.53
C GLU A 301 -106.51 -30.59 -109.51
N ARG A 302 -107.20 -29.61 -108.93
CA ARG A 302 -108.66 -29.52 -108.98
C ARG A 302 -109.15 -29.29 -110.41
N GLN A 303 -108.60 -28.31 -111.13
CA GLN A 303 -108.93 -28.09 -112.54
C GLN A 303 -108.62 -29.33 -113.39
N SER A 304 -107.49 -29.99 -113.15
CA SER A 304 -107.13 -31.24 -113.84
C SER A 304 -108.18 -32.34 -113.61
N ARG A 305 -108.72 -32.47 -112.38
CA ARG A 305 -109.81 -33.41 -112.08
C ARG A 305 -111.12 -33.01 -112.78
N GLU A 306 -111.46 -31.73 -112.80
CA GLU A 306 -112.63 -31.20 -113.52
C GLU A 306 -112.50 -31.47 -115.04
N TYR A 307 -111.31 -31.30 -115.62
CA TYR A 307 -111.01 -31.67 -117.00
C TYR A 307 -111.10 -33.17 -117.26
N GLN A 308 -110.61 -34.00 -116.34
CA GLN A 308 -110.71 -35.45 -116.46
C GLN A 308 -112.17 -35.91 -116.48
N LEU A 309 -113.00 -35.35 -115.60
CA LEU A 309 -114.43 -35.63 -115.56
C LEU A 309 -115.14 -35.21 -116.85
N LEU A 310 -114.76 -34.06 -117.41
CA LEU A 310 -115.28 -33.60 -118.70
C LEU A 310 -114.83 -34.52 -119.85
N LEU A 311 -113.60 -35.03 -119.79
CA LEU A 311 -113.10 -36.02 -120.74
C LEU A 311 -113.86 -37.35 -120.62
N ASP A 312 -114.15 -37.82 -119.41
CA ASP A 312 -114.95 -39.04 -119.17
C ASP A 312 -116.40 -38.89 -119.65
N ILE A 313 -117.00 -37.70 -119.50
CA ILE A 313 -118.31 -37.40 -120.08
C ILE A 313 -118.22 -37.40 -121.62
N LYS A 314 -117.17 -36.81 -122.19
CA LYS A 314 -116.93 -36.79 -123.64
C LYS A 314 -116.74 -38.20 -124.20
N THR A 315 -115.93 -39.04 -123.56
CA THR A 315 -115.72 -40.44 -124.01
C THR A 315 -117.00 -41.25 -123.89
N ARG A 316 -117.82 -41.03 -122.85
CA ARG A 316 -119.13 -41.66 -122.71
C ARG A 316 -120.11 -41.23 -123.81
N LEU A 317 -120.17 -39.93 -124.13
CA LEU A 317 -120.97 -39.41 -125.26
C LEU A 317 -120.46 -39.93 -126.61
N GLU A 318 -119.14 -40.07 -126.79
CA GLU A 318 -118.55 -40.68 -128.00
C GLU A 318 -118.92 -42.16 -128.12
N LEU A 319 -119.00 -42.91 -127.02
CA LEU A 319 -119.50 -44.29 -127.00
C LEU A 319 -121.00 -44.36 -127.31
N GLU A 320 -121.83 -43.49 -126.74
CA GLU A 320 -123.25 -43.39 -127.11
C GLU A 320 -123.41 -43.05 -128.60
N ILE A 321 -122.63 -42.12 -129.14
CA ILE A 321 -122.61 -41.81 -130.59
C ILE A 321 -122.14 -43.01 -131.41
N ALA A 322 -121.13 -43.75 -130.96
CA ALA A 322 -120.67 -44.97 -131.63
C ALA A 322 -121.74 -46.07 -131.61
N GLU A 323 -122.50 -46.19 -130.53
CA GLU A 323 -123.63 -47.12 -130.42
C GLU A 323 -124.81 -46.70 -131.30
N TYR A 324 -125.12 -45.40 -131.35
CA TYR A 324 -126.09 -44.85 -132.31
C TYR A 324 -125.63 -45.07 -133.76
N ARG A 325 -124.32 -45.01 -134.06
CA ARG A 325 -123.78 -45.36 -135.38
C ARG A 325 -123.88 -46.86 -135.68
N ARG A 326 -123.67 -47.74 -134.69
CA ARG A 326 -123.78 -49.21 -134.83
C ARG A 326 -125.22 -49.68 -135.07
N LEU A 327 -126.21 -49.00 -134.49
CA LEU A 327 -127.63 -49.30 -134.69
C LEU A 327 -128.19 -48.77 -136.03
N LEU A 328 -127.45 -47.91 -136.73
CA LEU A 328 -127.86 -47.31 -138.00
C LEU A 328 -127.23 -47.92 -139.27
N ASP A 329 -126.24 -48.81 -139.18
CA ASP A 329 -125.65 -49.45 -140.38
C ASP A 329 -126.42 -50.70 -140.85
N GLY A 330 -127.72 -50.48 -141.01
CA GLY A 330 -128.62 -51.04 -142.01
C GLY A 330 -129.22 -49.92 -142.86
N GLU A 331 -128.39 -49.00 -143.35
CA GLU A 331 -128.55 -48.16 -144.55
C GLU A 331 -127.17 -47.57 -144.89
N ALA A 332 -126.96 -47.17 -146.12
CA ALA A 332 -125.66 -47.04 -146.74
C ALA A 332 -124.89 -45.74 -146.43
N THR A 333 -123.57 -45.86 -146.52
CA THR A 333 -122.62 -44.85 -147.04
C THR A 333 -122.20 -43.68 -146.15
N THR A 334 -120.89 -43.45 -146.22
CA THR A 334 -120.20 -42.15 -146.32
C THR A 334 -120.03 -41.28 -145.08
N THR A 335 -118.73 -41.06 -144.81
CA THR A 335 -118.13 -39.74 -144.55
C THR A 335 -118.38 -39.17 -143.15
N LYS A 336 -117.53 -38.36 -142.53
CA LYS A 336 -116.59 -37.37 -143.05
C LYS A 336 -115.85 -36.84 -141.82
N THR A 337 -114.58 -36.47 -142.00
CA THR A 337 -113.91 -35.29 -141.41
C THR A 337 -113.87 -35.19 -139.87
N THR A 338 -112.80 -34.69 -139.26
CA THR A 338 -112.59 -33.24 -139.19
C THR A 338 -111.16 -32.94 -138.78
N SER A 339 -110.51 -32.20 -139.67
CA SER A 339 -109.30 -31.42 -139.47
C SER A 339 -109.34 -30.55 -138.22
N THR A 340 -108.22 -30.40 -137.52
CA THR A 340 -107.94 -29.12 -136.87
C THR A 340 -106.44 -28.85 -136.81
N SER A 341 -106.08 -27.75 -137.48
CA SER A 341 -104.81 -27.04 -137.49
C SER A 341 -104.34 -26.64 -136.09
N THR A 342 -103.03 -26.61 -135.85
CA THR A 342 -102.47 -25.73 -134.80
C THR A 342 -101.13 -25.14 -135.25
N SER A 343 -101.12 -23.81 -135.22
CA SER A 343 -100.04 -22.88 -135.54
C SER A 343 -98.90 -22.95 -134.52
N ARG A 344 -97.66 -22.74 -134.98
CA ARG A 344 -96.45 -22.70 -134.15
C ARG A 344 -96.29 -21.32 -133.51
N THR A 345 -96.33 -21.24 -132.18
CA THR A 345 -95.83 -20.10 -131.39
C THR A 345 -94.38 -20.36 -130.98
N LYS A 346 -93.49 -19.38 -131.19
CA LYS A 346 -92.10 -19.39 -130.72
C LYS A 346 -92.03 -18.64 -129.38
N VAL A 347 -91.42 -19.26 -128.37
CA VAL A 347 -91.08 -18.61 -127.09
C VAL A 347 -89.61 -18.20 -127.16
N ILE A 348 -89.33 -16.92 -126.92
CA ILE A 348 -87.98 -16.34 -126.83
C ILE A 348 -87.73 -16.02 -125.36
N THR A 349 -86.73 -16.66 -124.76
CA THR A 349 -86.29 -16.36 -123.39
C THR A 349 -85.12 -15.38 -123.48
N VAL A 350 -85.31 -14.19 -122.91
CA VAL A 350 -84.28 -13.16 -122.77
C VAL A 350 -83.77 -13.24 -121.34
N VAL A 351 -82.48 -13.47 -121.16
CA VAL A 351 -81.82 -13.39 -119.85
C VAL A 351 -81.09 -12.04 -119.78
N GLU A 352 -81.53 -11.19 -118.86
CA GLU A 352 -80.92 -9.89 -118.55
C GLU A 352 -80.15 -9.99 -117.24
N GLU A 353 -78.88 -9.58 -117.25
CA GLU A 353 -78.05 -9.49 -116.06
C GLU A 353 -77.98 -8.02 -115.59
N VAL A 354 -78.48 -7.75 -114.38
CA VAL A 354 -78.60 -6.40 -113.82
C VAL A 354 -77.77 -6.29 -112.54
N VAL A 355 -76.81 -5.34 -112.52
CA VAL A 355 -76.09 -4.90 -111.31
C VAL A 355 -76.28 -3.38 -111.20
N ASP A 356 -76.74 -2.89 -110.04
CA ASP A 356 -76.95 -1.46 -109.74
C ASP A 356 -77.76 -0.66 -110.80
N GLY A 357 -78.79 -1.27 -111.39
CA GLY A 357 -79.79 -0.57 -112.20
C GLY A 357 -79.40 -0.22 -113.65
N LYS A 358 -78.33 -0.82 -114.21
CA LYS A 358 -77.94 -0.65 -115.63
C LYS A 358 -77.66 -2.01 -116.31
N VAL A 359 -78.23 -2.26 -117.49
CA VAL A 359 -78.15 -3.55 -118.23
C VAL A 359 -76.83 -3.62 -119.01
N ILE A 360 -76.03 -4.69 -118.80
CA ILE A 360 -74.65 -4.81 -119.33
C ILE A 360 -74.50 -5.93 -120.37
N SER A 361 -75.42 -6.89 -120.43
CA SER A 361 -75.41 -7.97 -121.43
C SER A 361 -76.82 -8.53 -121.67
N SER A 362 -77.15 -8.85 -122.93
CA SER A 362 -78.39 -9.56 -123.30
C SER A 362 -78.04 -10.78 -124.15
N SER A 363 -78.49 -11.96 -123.74
CA SER A 363 -78.40 -13.17 -124.56
C SER A 363 -79.78 -13.81 -124.72
N SER A 364 -80.09 -14.26 -125.93
CA SER A 364 -81.37 -14.92 -126.27
C SER A 364 -81.10 -16.35 -126.73
N SER A 365 -81.85 -17.31 -126.19
CA SER A 365 -81.79 -18.70 -126.62
C SER A 365 -83.19 -19.22 -126.92
N SER A 366 -83.33 -19.93 -128.04
CA SER A 366 -84.60 -20.48 -128.52
C SER A 366 -84.64 -21.99 -128.29
N SER A 367 -85.65 -22.49 -127.55
CA SER A 367 -85.87 -23.92 -127.36
C SER A 367 -87.26 -24.31 -127.85
N SER A 368 -87.33 -25.27 -128.77
CA SER A 368 -88.56 -25.80 -129.36
C SER A 368 -88.94 -27.11 -128.68
N TYR A 369 -90.07 -27.12 -127.96
CA TYR A 369 -90.69 -28.35 -127.47
C TYR A 369 -91.87 -28.74 -128.37
N VAL A 370 -91.89 -29.99 -128.81
CA VAL A 370 -93.02 -30.63 -129.52
C VAL A 370 -93.85 -31.37 -128.47
N LYS A 371 -95.06 -30.86 -128.16
CA LYS A 371 -96.06 -31.64 -127.41
C LYS A 371 -96.84 -32.49 -128.42
N LYS A 372 -96.82 -33.81 -128.25
CA LYS A 372 -97.72 -34.75 -128.95
C LYS A 372 -99.12 -34.64 -128.40
#